data_AF-A0A1G6Q016-F1
#
_entry.id   AF-A0A1G6Q016-F1
#
_cell.length_a   1.000
_cell.length_b   1.000
_cell.length_c   1.000
_cell.angle_alpha   90.00
_cell.angle_beta   90.00
_cell.angle_gamma   90.00
#
_symmetry.space_group_name_H-M   'P 1'
#
loop_
_entity.id
_entity.type
_entity.pdbx_description
1 polymer ?
#
loop_
_entity_poly.entity_id
_entity_poly.type
_entity_poly.pdbx_seq_one_letter_code
_entity_poly.pdbx_strand_id
1 'polypeptide(L)'
;MATEPVPAPRKDDPTIGKLVADASRDISTLISKEIELAKSELKVSVKAGGIGIAMFAAAGFVAVLAVIMLSVAIAYFIHWNGSGLSLHWAFLIVFGLYLGIAGLLVFVGIKKVKQVGPPEKAIEQGREIPKAFKGQS
;
A
#
# COMPACT_ATOMS: atom_id res chain seq x y z
N MET A 1 14.96 -44.03 74.02
CA MET A 1 14.16 -43.22 73.07
C MET A 1 15.11 -42.30 72.36
N ALA A 2 15.50 -42.64 71.12
CA ALA A 2 16.33 -41.77 70.28
C ALA A 2 15.40 -40.81 69.52
N THR A 3 15.69 -39.51 69.60
CA THR A 3 15.00 -38.45 68.87
C THR A 3 15.56 -38.38 67.46
N GLU A 4 14.77 -38.73 66.44
CA GLU A 4 15.16 -38.53 65.05
C GLU A 4 15.13 -37.03 64.69
N PRO A 5 16.14 -36.51 63.97
CA PRO A 5 16.17 -35.13 63.54
C PRO A 5 15.14 -34.88 62.43
N VAL A 6 14.33 -33.83 62.59
CA VAL A 6 13.33 -33.37 61.61
C VAL A 6 14.02 -33.02 60.29
N PRO A 7 13.58 -33.54 59.13
CA PRO A 7 14.20 -33.26 57.85
C PRO A 7 14.05 -31.77 57.49
N ALA A 8 15.15 -31.14 57.09
CA ALA A 8 15.20 -29.74 56.70
C ALA A 8 14.30 -29.46 55.48
N PRO A 9 13.66 -28.27 55.41
CA PRO A 9 12.80 -27.92 54.29
C PRO A 9 13.57 -27.99 52.96
N ARG A 10 13.00 -28.71 52.00
CA ARG A 10 13.52 -28.80 50.62
C ARG A 10 13.52 -27.40 50.02
N LYS A 11 14.66 -26.95 49.49
CA LYS A 11 14.86 -25.61 48.92
C LYS A 11 14.16 -25.42 47.56
N ASP A 12 13.18 -26.26 47.26
CA ASP A 12 12.75 -26.55 45.90
C ASP A 12 11.29 -26.14 45.66
N ASP A 13 10.55 -25.78 46.71
CA ASP A 13 9.18 -25.28 46.57
C ASP A 13 9.21 -23.89 45.94
N PRO A 14 8.52 -23.68 44.79
CA PRO A 14 8.49 -22.38 44.13
C PRO A 14 7.95 -21.32 45.07
N THR A 15 8.78 -20.36 45.44
CA THR A 15 8.33 -19.19 46.18
C THR A 15 7.40 -18.36 45.28
N ILE A 16 6.40 -17.68 45.86
CA ILE A 16 5.48 -16.80 45.11
C ILE A 16 6.26 -15.78 44.27
N GLY A 17 7.40 -15.28 44.76
CA GLY A 17 8.29 -14.39 44.00
C GLY A 17 8.91 -15.03 42.76
N LYS A 18 9.23 -16.33 42.80
CA LYS A 18 9.72 -17.08 41.63
C LYS A 18 8.61 -17.28 40.59
N LEU A 19 7.40 -17.63 41.02
CA LEU A 19 6.24 -17.80 40.13
C LEU A 19 5.84 -16.50 39.41
N VAL A 20 5.86 -15.37 40.11
CA VAL A 20 5.58 -14.04 39.52
C VAL A 20 6.69 -13.63 38.54
N ALA A 21 7.95 -13.91 38.86
CA ALA A 21 9.08 -13.64 37.96
C ALA A 21 9.02 -14.50 36.69
N ASP A 22 8.63 -15.77 36.81
CA ASP A 22 8.48 -16.69 35.68
C ASP A 22 7.28 -16.28 34.80
N ALA A 23 6.12 -15.98 35.40
CA ALA A 23 4.95 -15.49 34.64
C ALA A 23 5.23 -14.18 33.89
N SER A 24 5.95 -13.25 34.51
CA SER A 24 6.36 -11.98 33.86
C SER A 24 7.29 -12.23 32.67
N ARG A 25 8.18 -13.24 32.77
CA ARG A 25 9.09 -13.66 31.71
C ARG A 25 8.35 -14.31 30.55
N ASP A 26 7.34 -15.12 30.84
CA ASP A 26 6.50 -15.75 29.83
C ASP A 26 5.69 -14.72 29.04
N ILE A 27 5.08 -13.73 29.73
CA ILE A 27 4.36 -12.63 29.07
C ILE A 27 5.30 -11.82 28.17
N SER A 28 6.51 -11.47 28.65
CA SER A 28 7.52 -10.77 27.84
C SER A 28 7.92 -11.58 26.61
N THR A 29 7.98 -12.91 26.74
CA THR A 29 8.28 -13.83 25.64
C THR A 29 7.15 -13.87 24.61
N LEU A 30 5.88 -13.90 25.06
CA LEU A 30 4.72 -13.86 24.17
C LEU A 30 4.65 -12.56 23.38
N ILE A 31 4.83 -11.42 24.04
CA ILE A 31 4.84 -10.11 23.39
C ILE A 31 5.95 -10.05 22.32
N SER A 32 7.14 -10.55 22.66
CA SER A 32 8.26 -10.58 21.72
C SER A 32 7.95 -11.44 20.48
N LYS A 33 7.28 -12.59 20.67
CA LYS A 33 6.84 -13.47 19.58
C LYS A 33 5.78 -12.83 18.70
N GLU A 34 4.81 -12.12 19.28
CA GLU A 34 3.77 -11.42 18.53
C GLU A 34 4.37 -10.30 17.67
N ILE A 35 5.35 -9.56 18.22
CA ILE A 35 6.10 -8.55 17.47
C ILE A 35 6.91 -9.18 16.34
N GLU A 36 7.55 -10.32 16.57
CA GLU A 36 8.31 -11.05 15.55
C GLU A 36 7.39 -11.53 14.42
N LEU A 37 6.23 -12.07 14.77
CA LEU A 37 5.21 -12.51 13.82
C LEU A 37 4.69 -11.33 13.00
N ALA A 38 4.26 -10.24 13.65
CA ALA A 38 3.81 -9.04 12.97
C ALA A 38 4.91 -8.45 12.06
N LYS A 39 6.18 -8.44 12.50
CA LYS A 39 7.31 -8.05 11.66
C LYS A 39 7.48 -8.97 10.45
N SER A 40 7.26 -10.28 10.60
CA SER A 40 7.35 -11.23 9.49
C SER A 40 6.24 -11.00 8.46
N GLU A 41 5.01 -10.76 8.91
CA GLU A 41 3.87 -10.49 8.04
C GLU A 41 4.00 -9.14 7.32
N LEU A 42 4.45 -8.10 8.04
CA LEU A 42 4.78 -6.80 7.46
C LEU A 42 5.91 -6.89 6.43
N LYS A 43 6.95 -7.70 6.66
CA LYS A 43 8.01 -7.89 5.66
C LYS A 43 7.48 -8.54 4.39
N VAL A 44 6.60 -9.53 4.51
CA VAL A 44 5.97 -10.18 3.35
C VAL A 44 5.10 -9.18 2.59
N SER A 45 4.26 -8.41 3.27
CA SER A 45 3.38 -7.42 2.64
C SER A 45 4.17 -6.28 1.98
N VAL A 46 5.21 -5.76 2.64
CA VAL A 46 6.10 -4.73 2.05
C VAL A 46 6.86 -5.28 0.86
N LYS A 47 7.36 -6.51 0.91
CA LYS A 47 8.06 -7.12 -0.22
C LYS A 47 7.12 -7.32 -1.41
N ALA A 48 5.94 -7.88 -1.18
CA ALA A 48 4.93 -8.08 -2.23
C ALA A 48 4.48 -6.75 -2.83
N GLY A 49 4.18 -5.76 -1.99
CA GLY A 49 3.83 -4.40 -2.42
C GLY A 49 4.96 -3.73 -3.19
N GLY A 50 6.21 -3.85 -2.72
CA GLY A 50 7.39 -3.29 -3.37
C GLY A 50 7.66 -3.91 -4.74
N ILE A 51 7.54 -5.24 -4.86
CA ILE A 51 7.65 -5.94 -6.15
C ILE A 51 6.52 -5.48 -7.08
N GLY A 52 5.29 -5.39 -6.58
CA GLY A 52 4.15 -4.90 -7.36
C GLY A 52 4.39 -3.51 -7.92
N ILE A 53 4.81 -2.55 -7.07
CA ILE A 53 5.14 -1.19 -7.48
C ILE A 53 6.25 -1.18 -8.54
N ALA A 54 7.32 -1.95 -8.33
CA ALA A 54 8.42 -2.05 -9.29
C ALA A 54 7.96 -2.62 -10.64
N MET A 55 7.12 -3.66 -10.64
CA MET A 55 6.55 -4.24 -11.85
C MET A 55 5.65 -3.25 -12.59
N PHE A 56 4.79 -2.52 -11.88
CA PHE A 56 3.95 -1.49 -12.48
C PHE A 56 4.77 -0.32 -13.04
N ALA A 57 5.83 0.10 -12.35
CA ALA A 57 6.74 1.12 -12.84
C ALA A 57 7.45 0.66 -14.12
N ALA A 58 7.96 -0.57 -14.14
CA ALA A 58 8.59 -1.16 -15.32
C ALA A 58 7.60 -1.30 -16.49
N ALA A 59 6.39 -1.81 -16.23
CA ALA A 59 5.34 -1.92 -17.23
C ALA A 59 4.93 -0.55 -17.80
N GLY A 60 4.78 0.46 -16.95
CA GLY A 60 4.51 1.85 -17.36
C GLY A 60 5.62 2.42 -18.23
N PHE A 61 6.88 2.21 -17.86
CA PHE A 61 8.02 2.62 -18.67
C PHE A 61 8.04 1.95 -20.05
N VAL A 62 7.85 0.62 -20.10
CA VAL A 62 7.77 -0.12 -21.37
C VAL A 62 6.58 0.35 -22.22
N ALA A 63 5.43 0.63 -21.60
CA ALA A 63 4.27 1.17 -22.31
C ALA A 63 4.57 2.54 -22.94
N VAL A 64 5.29 3.42 -22.23
CA VAL A 64 5.74 4.71 -22.80
C VAL A 64 6.65 4.49 -24.01
N LEU A 65 7.63 3.59 -23.92
CA LEU A 65 8.50 3.26 -25.05
C LEU A 65 7.71 2.67 -26.23
N ALA A 66 6.76 1.79 -25.96
CA ALA A 66 5.89 1.20 -26.97
C ALA A 66 5.03 2.26 -27.68
N VAL A 67 4.47 3.22 -26.95
CA VAL A 67 3.71 4.35 -27.52
C VAL A 67 4.60 5.20 -28.42
N ILE A 68 5.86 5.47 -28.04
CA ILE A 68 6.80 6.21 -28.90
C ILE A 68 7.05 5.45 -30.20
N MET A 69 7.36 4.16 -30.13
CA MET A 69 7.59 3.33 -31.32
C MET A 69 6.34 3.22 -32.20
N LEU A 70 5.17 3.05 -31.59
CA LEU A 70 3.88 3.04 -32.30
C LEU A 70 3.63 4.37 -33.01
N SER A 71 3.95 5.50 -32.38
CA SER A 71 3.80 6.83 -32.98
C SER A 71 4.62 6.98 -34.25
N VAL A 72 5.88 6.55 -34.20
CA VAL A 72 6.78 6.55 -35.36
C VAL A 72 6.24 5.61 -36.43
N ALA A 73 5.84 4.39 -36.06
CA ALA A 73 5.29 3.41 -37.00
C ALA A 73 4.05 3.96 -37.74
N ILE A 74 3.10 4.59 -37.03
CA ILE A 74 1.91 5.20 -37.64
C ILE A 74 2.31 6.34 -38.58
N ALA A 75 3.24 7.21 -38.18
CA ALA A 75 3.70 8.31 -39.03
C ALA A 75 4.32 7.81 -40.34
N TYR A 76 5.19 6.79 -40.27
CA TYR A 76 5.76 6.16 -41.46
C TYR A 76 4.72 5.42 -42.30
N PHE A 77 3.70 4.84 -41.66
CA PHE A 77 2.59 4.20 -42.37
C PHE A 77 1.76 5.22 -43.16
N ILE A 78 1.46 6.38 -42.60
CA ILE A 78 0.76 7.48 -43.30
C ILE A 78 1.61 8.02 -44.47
N HIS A 79 2.92 8.04 -44.32
CA HIS A 79 3.85 8.47 -45.36
C HIS A 79 4.02 7.45 -46.50
N TRP A 80 3.62 6.19 -46.29
CA TRP A 80 4.01 5.05 -47.13
C TRP A 80 3.60 5.19 -48.62
N ASN A 81 4.47 4.67 -49.51
CA ASN A 81 4.21 4.42 -50.94
C ASN A 81 4.06 5.62 -51.90
N GLY A 82 4.92 6.64 -51.81
CA GLY A 82 5.13 7.64 -52.89
C GLY A 82 4.00 8.64 -53.16
N SER A 83 2.78 8.33 -52.73
CA SER A 83 1.59 9.19 -52.72
C SER A 83 1.14 9.55 -51.30
N GLY A 84 1.90 9.10 -50.28
CA GLY A 84 1.64 9.41 -48.89
C GLY A 84 1.92 10.87 -48.53
N LEU A 85 1.44 11.28 -47.36
CA LEU A 85 1.66 12.64 -46.86
C LEU A 85 3.14 12.85 -46.52
N SER A 86 3.64 14.09 -46.58
CA SER A 86 4.99 14.37 -46.11
C SER A 86 5.13 14.00 -44.63
N LEU A 87 6.33 13.56 -44.23
CA LEU A 87 6.55 12.98 -42.91
C LEU A 87 6.18 13.94 -41.76
N HIS A 88 6.41 15.24 -41.92
CA HIS A 88 6.04 16.25 -40.93
C HIS A 88 4.52 16.35 -40.72
N TRP A 89 3.72 16.27 -41.79
CA TRP A 89 2.26 16.26 -41.66
C TRP A 89 1.75 14.96 -41.04
N ALA A 90 2.39 13.83 -41.36
CA ALA A 90 2.06 12.55 -40.72
C ALA A 90 2.26 12.60 -39.18
N PHE A 91 3.39 13.15 -38.71
CA PHE A 91 3.63 13.33 -37.27
C PHE A 91 2.63 14.30 -36.63
N LEU A 92 2.23 15.38 -37.32
CA LEU A 92 1.21 16.29 -36.81
C LEU A 92 -0.17 15.62 -36.66
N ILE A 93 -0.54 14.73 -37.58
CA ILE A 93 -1.78 13.95 -37.47
C ILE A 93 -1.73 13.03 -36.25
N VAL A 94 -0.63 12.29 -36.06
CA VAL A 94 -0.44 11.41 -34.90
C VAL A 94 -0.47 12.21 -33.59
N PHE A 95 0.16 13.39 -33.57
CA PHE A 95 0.10 14.31 -32.44
C PHE A 95 -1.34 14.77 -32.15
N GLY A 96 -2.09 15.18 -33.19
CA GLY A 96 -3.49 15.57 -33.07
C GLY A 96 -4.36 14.43 -32.54
N LEU A 97 -4.11 13.19 -32.96
CA LEU A 97 -4.78 11.99 -32.43
C LEU A 97 -4.55 11.86 -30.91
N TYR A 98 -3.32 12.01 -30.43
CA TYR A 98 -3.05 11.96 -29.00
C TYR A 98 -3.66 13.12 -28.22
N LEU A 99 -3.71 14.33 -28.78
CA LEU A 99 -4.45 15.43 -28.16
C LEU A 99 -5.93 15.12 -28.04
N GLY A 100 -6.53 14.49 -29.07
CA GLY A 100 -7.92 14.02 -29.01
C GLY A 100 -8.15 12.99 -27.90
N ILE A 101 -7.28 11.99 -27.81
CA ILE A 101 -7.33 10.97 -26.74
C ILE A 101 -7.16 11.62 -25.36
N ALA A 102 -6.16 12.48 -25.20
CA ALA A 102 -5.91 13.19 -23.94
C ALA A 102 -7.11 14.06 -23.53
N GLY A 103 -7.69 14.81 -24.47
CA GLY A 103 -8.90 15.59 -24.24
C GLY A 103 -10.08 14.74 -23.80
N LEU A 104 -10.30 13.59 -24.44
CA LEU A 104 -11.34 12.64 -24.05
C LEU A 104 -11.12 12.07 -22.64
N LEU A 105 -9.89 11.67 -22.31
CA LEU A 105 -9.55 11.15 -20.98
C LEU A 105 -9.75 12.21 -19.89
N VAL A 106 -9.32 13.45 -20.13
CA VAL A 106 -9.56 14.59 -19.21
C VAL A 106 -11.05 14.82 -19.03
N PHE A 107 -11.81 14.86 -20.12
CA PHE A 107 -13.26 15.05 -20.07
C PHE A 107 -13.96 13.96 -19.25
N VAL A 108 -13.65 12.69 -19.51
CA VAL A 108 -14.20 11.54 -18.76
C VAL A 108 -13.76 11.59 -17.29
N GLY A 109 -12.49 11.92 -17.02
CA GLY A 109 -11.95 12.06 -15.68
C GLY A 109 -12.68 13.12 -14.87
N ILE A 110 -12.86 14.33 -15.44
CA ILE A 110 -13.62 15.41 -14.80
C ILE A 110 -15.06 14.96 -14.54
N LYS A 111 -15.71 14.30 -15.49
CA LYS A 111 -17.08 13.81 -15.32
C LYS A 111 -17.17 12.79 -14.18
N LYS A 112 -16.20 11.87 -14.08
CA LYS A 112 -16.14 10.87 -13.01
C LYS A 112 -15.87 11.48 -11.65
N VAL A 113 -14.91 12.41 -11.55
CA VAL A 113 -14.62 13.12 -10.29
C VAL A 113 -15.84 13.92 -9.83
N LYS A 114 -16.54 14.61 -10.74
CA LYS A 114 -17.77 15.34 -10.41
C LYS A 114 -18.95 14.46 -10.00
N GLN A 115 -18.96 13.18 -10.40
CA GLN A 115 -20.00 12.22 -9.99
C GLN A 115 -19.79 11.70 -8.57
N VAL A 116 -18.54 11.69 -8.09
CA VAL A 116 -18.25 11.32 -6.72
C VAL A 116 -18.49 12.56 -5.85
N GLY A 117 -19.68 12.63 -5.24
CA GLY A 117 -19.99 13.66 -4.25
C GLY A 117 -18.97 13.65 -3.09
N PRO A 118 -18.88 14.75 -2.32
CA PRO A 118 -18.01 14.78 -1.15
C PRO A 118 -18.33 13.62 -0.20
N PRO A 119 -17.35 13.05 0.52
CA PRO A 119 -17.57 11.87 1.36
C PRO A 119 -18.44 12.23 2.57
N GLU A 120 -19.76 12.16 2.40
CA GLU A 120 -20.77 12.60 3.38
C GLU A 120 -20.56 11.96 4.75
N LYS A 121 -20.29 10.65 4.80
CA LYS A 121 -20.03 9.93 6.06
C LYS A 121 -18.75 10.40 6.77
N ALA A 122 -17.70 10.71 6.02
CA ALA A 122 -16.45 11.23 6.60
C ALA A 122 -16.64 12.66 7.12
N ILE A 123 -17.44 13.46 6.41
CA ILE A 123 -17.80 14.82 6.84
C ILE A 123 -18.70 14.77 8.09
N GLU A 124 -19.64 13.83 8.16
CA GLU A 124 -20.53 13.63 9.29
C GLU A 124 -19.76 13.19 10.54
N GLN A 125 -18.90 12.17 10.43
CA GLN A 125 -18.00 11.75 11.51
C GLN A 125 -17.09 12.89 11.99
N GLY A 126 -16.52 13.68 11.06
CA GLY A 126 -15.69 14.83 11.42
C GLY A 126 -16.45 15.94 12.17
N ARG A 127 -17.77 16.08 11.95
CA ARG A 127 -18.63 17.05 12.64
C ARG A 127 -19.06 16.61 14.03
N GLU A 128 -19.09 15.31 14.31
CA GLU A 128 -19.43 14.79 15.64
C GLU A 128 -18.29 14.98 16.65
N ILE A 129 -17.04 14.98 16.19
CA ILE A 129 -15.86 15.19 17.04
C ILE A 129 -15.97 16.49 17.87
N PRO A 130 -16.17 17.68 17.28
CA PRO A 130 -16.32 18.91 18.05
C PRO A 130 -17.62 18.98 18.88
N LYS A 131 -18.70 18.29 18.47
CA LYS A 131 -19.96 18.27 19.25
C LYS A 131 -19.81 17.48 20.55
N ALA A 132 -19.04 16.39 20.54
CA ALA A 132 -18.73 15.60 21.73
C ALA A 132 -17.96 16.41 22.80
N PHE A 133 -17.11 17.35 22.37
CA PHE A 133 -16.35 18.22 23.28
C PHE A 133 -17.11 19.48 23.75
N LYS A 134 -18.20 19.87 23.07
CA LYS A 134 -18.94 21.11 23.38
C LYS A 134 -20.18 20.92 24.26
N GLY A 135 -20.50 19.67 24.64
CA GLY A 135 -21.64 19.31 25.50
C GLY A 135 -21.29 19.09 26.99
N GLN A 136 -20.07 19.42 27.42
CA GLN A 136 -19.58 19.21 28.79
C GLN A 136 -19.18 20.48 29.55
N SER A 137 -19.51 21.67 29.04
CA SER A 137 -19.32 22.96 29.75
C SER A 137 -20.64 23.60 30.12
#